data_AF-A0AAD6YGH1-F1
#
_entry.id   AF-A0AAD6YGH1-F1
#
_cell.length_a   1.000
_cell.length_b   1.000
_cell.length_c   1.000
_cell.angle_alpha   90.00
_cell.angle_beta   90.00
_cell.angle_gamma   90.00
#
_symmetry.space_group_name_H-M   'P 1'
#
loop_
_entity.id
_entity.type
_entity.pdbx_description
1 polymer ?
#
loop_
_entity_poly.entity_id
_entity_poly.type
_entity_poly.pdbx_seq_one_letter_code
_entity_poly.pdbx_strand_id
1 'polypeptide(L)'
;MEEFRGPGRGSYIWGRSVHNTRIERLWYDVTHGFGQKWKNFFHDLEDNHGLNPRSADDIWLLHHLFLDSINQDALEWAESWNSHKLQIKGERSRTPRDMFVFSMVQDGQRGIGHMYDTVDEPVDDNASYSVDWDVADDSRLMAHLLHENPQDWEDENPFHGQPAQLSDVPCEPPNCPFTPAQVELLDRTLRDRVDVQSRNMEMRRLVWREAFNICRFFHQQM
;
A
#
# COMPACT_ATOMS: atom_id res chain seq x y z
N MET A 1 -5.40 -13.46 17.21
CA MET A 1 -5.61 -12.07 16.73
C MET A 1 -6.91 -11.49 17.29
N GLU A 2 -8.02 -12.22 17.26
CA GLU A 2 -9.28 -11.82 17.92
C GLU A 2 -9.17 -11.70 19.45
N GLU A 3 -8.43 -12.59 20.12
CA GLU A 3 -8.17 -12.49 21.58
C GLU A 3 -7.50 -11.17 22.01
N PHE A 4 -6.71 -10.55 21.12
CA PHE A 4 -5.97 -9.32 21.40
C PHE A 4 -6.62 -8.06 20.79
N ARG A 5 -7.47 -8.19 19.76
CA ARG A 5 -8.04 -7.06 19.01
C ARG A 5 -9.57 -6.99 19.02
N GLY A 6 -10.23 -7.97 19.61
CA GLY A 6 -11.69 -8.14 19.66
C GLY A 6 -12.21 -9.05 18.53
N PRO A 7 -13.27 -9.85 18.77
CA PRO A 7 -13.88 -10.73 17.78
C PRO A 7 -14.59 -9.95 16.67
N GLY A 8 -14.66 -10.53 15.46
CA GLY A 8 -15.52 -10.03 14.37
C GLY A 8 -15.04 -8.80 13.61
N ARG A 9 -13.78 -8.38 13.81
CA ARG A 9 -13.21 -7.20 13.11
C ARG A 9 -12.68 -7.48 11.70
N GLY A 10 -12.63 -8.75 11.30
CA GLY A 10 -12.04 -9.16 10.02
C GLY A 10 -10.57 -8.76 9.87
N SER A 11 -9.83 -8.57 10.97
CA SER A 11 -8.50 -7.92 11.00
C SER A 11 -7.35 -8.75 10.38
N TYR A 12 -7.67 -9.77 9.60
CA TYR A 12 -6.74 -10.66 8.92
C TYR A 12 -7.14 -10.77 7.43
N ILE A 13 -6.16 -11.01 6.55
CA ILE A 13 -6.44 -11.28 5.15
C ILE A 13 -7.06 -12.68 5.05
N TRP A 14 -8.30 -12.76 4.61
CA TRP A 14 -9.04 -14.02 4.49
C TRP A 14 -8.63 -14.79 3.23
N GLY A 15 -8.44 -16.11 3.35
CA GLY A 15 -7.99 -17.03 2.29
C GLY A 15 -6.85 -17.96 2.75
N ARG A 16 -6.64 -19.12 2.09
CA ARG A 16 -5.49 -19.99 2.42
C ARG A 16 -4.17 -19.30 2.04
N SER A 17 -3.06 -19.61 2.70
CA SER A 17 -1.74 -18.99 2.42
C SER A 17 -1.32 -19.01 0.93
N VAL A 18 -1.75 -20.02 0.16
CA VAL A 18 -1.53 -20.10 -1.30
C VAL A 18 -2.23 -19.02 -2.13
N HIS A 19 -3.26 -18.38 -1.57
CA HIS A 19 -3.99 -17.28 -2.21
C HIS A 19 -3.27 -15.94 -1.97
N ASN A 20 -2.47 -15.86 -0.91
CA ASN A 20 -1.80 -14.62 -0.49
C ASN A 20 -0.36 -14.50 -0.97
N THR A 21 0.23 -15.57 -1.52
CA THR A 21 1.65 -15.59 -1.92
C THR A 21 1.99 -14.49 -2.94
N ARG A 22 1.11 -14.25 -3.93
CA ARG A 22 1.34 -13.22 -4.96
C ARG A 22 1.24 -11.80 -4.41
N ILE A 23 0.24 -11.52 -3.57
CA ILE A 23 0.06 -10.19 -2.99
C ILE A 23 1.15 -9.90 -1.95
N GLU A 24 1.56 -10.89 -1.16
CA GLU A 24 2.69 -10.77 -0.22
C GLU A 24 4.01 -10.48 -0.95
N ARG A 25 4.28 -11.20 -2.05
CA ARG A 25 5.46 -10.94 -2.88
C ARG A 25 5.42 -9.54 -3.47
N LEU A 26 4.27 -9.11 -3.97
CA LEU A 26 4.09 -7.75 -4.49
C LEU A 26 4.33 -6.69 -3.41
N TRP A 27 3.80 -6.88 -2.20
CA TRP A 27 4.03 -5.98 -1.06
C TRP A 27 5.51 -5.89 -0.68
N TYR A 28 6.24 -7.01 -0.72
CA TYR A 28 7.68 -7.02 -0.54
C TYR A 28 8.37 -6.17 -1.63
N ASP A 29 8.01 -6.35 -2.90
CA ASP A 29 8.60 -5.63 -4.02
C ASP A 29 8.25 -4.12 -4.00
N VAL A 30 7.03 -3.74 -3.59
CA VAL A 30 6.61 -2.35 -3.34
C VAL A 30 7.46 -1.72 -2.24
N THR A 31 7.60 -2.43 -1.11
CA THR A 31 8.38 -1.95 0.04
C THR A 31 9.82 -1.77 -0.37
N HIS A 32 10.43 -2.74 -1.04
CA HIS A 32 11.81 -2.62 -1.51
C HIS A 32 12.00 -1.56 -2.60
N GLY A 33 11.03 -1.41 -3.49
CA GLY A 33 11.12 -0.54 -4.67
C GLY A 33 11.08 0.94 -4.35
N PHE A 34 10.07 1.37 -3.58
CA PHE A 34 9.96 2.78 -3.18
C PHE A 34 9.55 2.99 -1.72
N GLY A 35 8.96 2.00 -1.04
CA GLY A 35 8.49 2.19 0.33
C GLY A 35 9.63 2.38 1.35
N GLN A 36 10.73 1.65 1.20
CA GLN A 36 11.81 1.57 2.19
C GLN A 36 12.51 2.93 2.38
N LYS A 37 12.71 3.70 1.30
CA LYS A 37 13.32 5.03 1.40
C LYS A 37 12.46 6.00 2.21
N TRP A 38 11.14 5.96 2.03
CA TRP A 38 10.19 6.81 2.75
C TRP A 38 10.04 6.36 4.20
N LYS A 39 9.99 5.04 4.44
CA LYS A 39 10.01 4.48 5.79
C LYS A 39 11.24 4.93 6.59
N ASN A 40 12.43 4.81 6.00
CA ASN A 40 13.68 5.25 6.64
C ASN A 40 13.68 6.76 6.87
N PHE A 41 13.16 7.54 5.92
CA PHE A 41 13.04 8.98 6.05
C PHE A 41 12.12 9.36 7.22
N PHE A 42 10.95 8.74 7.36
CA PHE A 42 10.04 9.05 8.47
C PHE A 42 10.59 8.63 9.83
N HIS A 43 11.27 7.49 9.93
CA HIS A 43 11.96 7.11 11.17
C HIS A 43 13.04 8.13 11.54
N ASP A 44 13.82 8.60 10.56
CA ASP A 44 14.81 9.65 10.80
C ASP A 44 14.16 10.98 11.24
N LEU A 45 12.98 11.33 10.70
CA LEU A 45 12.24 12.50 11.17
C LEU A 45 11.74 12.35 12.61
N GLU A 46 11.29 11.16 13.00
CA GLU A 46 10.83 10.84 14.35
C GLU A 46 12.00 10.91 15.34
N ASP A 47 13.12 10.26 15.03
CA ASP A 47 14.27 10.15 15.91
C ASP A 47 15.03 11.48 16.06
N ASN A 48 15.20 12.22 14.96
CA ASN A 48 16.13 13.36 14.91
C ASN A 48 15.47 14.73 14.68
N HIS A 49 14.23 14.78 14.20
CA HIS A 49 13.59 16.03 13.73
C HIS A 49 12.23 16.33 14.36
N GLY A 50 11.88 15.61 15.43
CA GLY A 50 10.75 15.95 16.31
C GLY A 50 9.37 15.62 15.75
N LEU A 51 9.30 14.84 14.66
CA LEU A 51 8.03 14.28 14.18
C LEU A 51 7.40 13.44 15.29
N ASN A 52 6.15 13.74 15.65
CA ASN A 52 5.36 12.93 16.57
C ASN A 52 4.28 12.16 15.80
N PRO A 53 4.39 10.83 15.65
CA PRO A 53 3.39 10.02 14.96
C PRO A 53 2.00 9.99 15.63
N ARG A 54 1.89 10.51 16.85
CA ARG A 54 0.60 10.65 17.56
C ARG A 54 -0.04 12.03 17.37
N SER A 55 0.66 12.98 16.75
CA SER A 55 0.16 14.34 16.48
C SER A 55 -0.54 14.35 15.12
N ALA A 56 -1.85 14.64 15.11
CA ALA A 56 -2.59 14.79 13.85
C ALA A 56 -2.05 15.94 12.99
N ASP A 57 -1.56 17.00 13.63
CA ASP A 57 -0.99 18.18 12.97
C ASP A 57 0.31 17.84 12.23
N ASP A 58 1.16 17.01 12.85
CA ASP A 58 2.42 16.58 12.24
C ASP A 58 2.17 15.62 11.08
N ILE A 59 1.17 14.73 11.21
CA ILE A 59 0.74 13.84 10.12
C ILE A 59 0.16 14.65 8.97
N TRP A 60 -0.67 15.66 9.27
CA TRP A 60 -1.17 16.59 8.25
C TRP A 60 -0.02 17.29 7.53
N LEU A 61 0.97 17.78 8.27
CA LEU A 61 2.13 18.45 7.68
C LEU A 61 2.94 17.51 6.79
N LEU A 62 3.14 16.25 7.20
CA LEU A 62 3.78 15.24 6.35
C LEU A 62 3.00 15.02 5.05
N HIS A 63 1.68 14.91 5.13
CA HIS A 63 0.83 14.73 3.97
C HIS A 63 0.92 15.95 3.04
N HIS A 64 0.79 17.15 3.60
CA HIS A 64 0.86 18.41 2.85
C HIS A 64 2.20 18.59 2.10
N LEU A 65 3.31 18.17 2.71
CA LEU A 65 4.64 18.33 2.12
C LEU A 65 5.04 17.20 1.16
N PHE A 66 4.70 15.96 1.47
CA PHE A 66 5.31 14.79 0.84
C PHE A 66 4.34 13.82 0.17
N LEU A 67 3.03 13.94 0.37
CA LEU A 67 2.06 12.98 -0.20
C LEU A 67 2.13 12.94 -1.73
N ASP A 68 2.19 14.10 -2.38
CA ASP A 68 2.32 14.17 -3.85
C ASP A 68 3.61 13.53 -4.33
N SER A 69 4.72 13.72 -3.59
CA SER A 69 6.01 13.09 -3.89
C SER A 69 5.96 11.56 -3.72
N ILE A 70 5.27 11.05 -2.71
CA ILE A 70 5.08 9.61 -2.49
C ILE A 70 4.22 9.02 -3.59
N ASN A 71 3.13 9.69 -3.96
CA ASN A 71 2.25 9.27 -5.04
C ASN A 71 2.98 9.22 -6.39
N GLN A 72 3.82 10.22 -6.69
CA GLN A 72 4.66 10.20 -7.88
C GLN A 72 5.63 9.02 -7.87
N ASP A 73 6.33 8.78 -6.77
CA ASP A 73 7.24 7.64 -6.65
C ASP A 73 6.50 6.29 -6.79
N ALA A 74 5.28 6.18 -6.26
CA ALA A 74 4.43 5.00 -6.38
C ALA A 74 3.97 4.77 -7.83
N LEU A 75 3.58 5.83 -8.53
CA LEU A 75 3.18 5.77 -9.95
C LEU A 75 4.36 5.36 -10.83
N GLU A 76 5.52 6.00 -10.66
CA GLU A 76 6.74 5.64 -11.41
C GLU A 76 7.15 4.19 -11.16
N TRP A 77 7.09 3.73 -9.89
CA TRP A 77 7.33 2.33 -9.57
C TRP A 77 6.31 1.41 -10.24
N ALA A 78 5.02 1.76 -10.23
CA ALA A 78 3.98 0.97 -10.87
C ALA A 78 4.18 0.89 -12.39
N GLU A 79 4.59 1.98 -13.05
CA GLU A 79 4.91 1.98 -14.47
C GLU A 79 6.12 1.10 -14.80
N SER A 80 7.18 1.20 -13.99
CA SER A 80 8.37 0.36 -14.12
C SER A 80 8.05 -1.12 -13.87
N TRP A 81 7.29 -1.41 -12.83
CA TRP A 81 6.84 -2.75 -12.51
C TRP A 81 5.93 -3.30 -13.62
N ASN A 82 4.99 -2.53 -14.15
CA ASN A 82 4.11 -3.05 -15.20
C ASN A 82 4.83 -3.28 -16.54
N SER A 83 6.03 -2.71 -16.73
CA SER A 83 6.85 -2.84 -17.94
C SER A 83 8.05 -3.78 -17.79
N HIS A 84 8.34 -4.30 -16.59
CA HIS A 84 9.45 -5.25 -16.42
C HIS A 84 9.08 -6.61 -17.01
N LYS A 85 10.08 -7.34 -17.52
CA LYS A 85 9.87 -8.65 -18.11
C LYS A 85 9.86 -9.72 -17.02
N LEU A 86 8.76 -10.45 -16.93
CA LEU A 86 8.66 -11.66 -16.13
C LEU A 86 9.24 -12.85 -16.90
N GLN A 87 9.86 -13.77 -16.17
CA GLN A 87 10.26 -15.08 -16.67
C GLN A 87 9.47 -16.13 -15.89
N ILE A 88 8.39 -16.61 -16.51
CA ILE A 88 7.58 -17.70 -15.98
C ILE A 88 8.08 -18.99 -16.62
N LYS A 89 8.32 -20.01 -15.78
CA LYS A 89 8.88 -21.29 -16.24
C LYS A 89 7.91 -21.94 -17.23
N GLY A 90 8.38 -22.19 -18.45
CA GLY A 90 7.57 -22.80 -19.52
C GLY A 90 6.86 -21.79 -20.42
N GLU A 91 6.93 -20.50 -20.11
CA GLU A 91 6.31 -19.44 -20.92
C GLU A 91 7.33 -18.50 -21.57
N ARG A 92 6.85 -17.71 -22.53
CA ARG A 92 7.65 -16.64 -23.13
C ARG A 92 7.76 -15.47 -22.15
N SER A 93 8.94 -14.85 -22.09
CA SER A 93 9.12 -13.64 -21.30
C SER A 93 8.21 -12.52 -21.80
N ARG A 94 7.35 -12.01 -20.92
CA ARG A 94 6.37 -10.95 -21.19
C ARG A 94 6.32 -9.98 -20.03
N THR A 95 5.86 -8.76 -20.27
CA THR A 95 5.62 -7.80 -19.19
C THR A 95 4.25 -8.03 -18.55
N PRO A 96 4.02 -7.67 -17.29
CA PRO A 96 2.69 -7.72 -16.69
C PRO A 96 1.63 -7.01 -17.55
N ARG A 97 1.99 -5.87 -18.14
CA ARG A 97 1.12 -5.14 -19.08
C ARG A 97 0.79 -5.97 -20.31
N ASP A 98 1.78 -6.62 -20.92
CA ASP A 98 1.55 -7.49 -22.08
C ASP A 98 0.64 -8.67 -21.69
N MET A 99 0.93 -9.32 -20.56
CA MET A 99 0.11 -10.43 -20.07
C MET A 99 -1.35 -10.01 -19.89
N PHE A 100 -1.60 -8.87 -19.23
CA PHE A 100 -2.95 -8.34 -19.06
C PHE A 100 -3.65 -8.10 -20.40
N VAL A 101 -2.98 -7.43 -21.35
CA VAL A 101 -3.55 -7.14 -22.67
C VAL A 101 -3.82 -8.42 -23.48
N PHE A 102 -2.89 -9.36 -23.50
CA PHE A 102 -3.05 -10.61 -24.24
C PHE A 102 -4.09 -11.53 -23.61
N SER A 103 -4.17 -11.61 -22.28
CA SER A 103 -5.22 -12.37 -21.60
C SER A 103 -6.61 -11.82 -21.89
N MET A 104 -6.79 -10.50 -22.00
CA MET A 104 -8.09 -9.94 -22.42
C MET A 104 -8.52 -10.37 -23.82
N VAL A 105 -7.55 -10.60 -24.73
CA VAL A 105 -7.82 -11.08 -26.09
C VAL A 105 -8.06 -12.59 -26.11
N GLN A 106 -7.31 -13.35 -25.32
CA GLN A 106 -7.35 -14.82 -25.32
C GLN A 106 -8.50 -15.37 -24.48
N ASP A 107 -8.75 -14.80 -23.30
CA ASP A 107 -9.65 -15.32 -22.27
C ASP A 107 -10.91 -14.44 -22.09
N GLY A 108 -11.06 -13.40 -22.92
CA GLY A 108 -12.15 -12.43 -22.88
C GLY A 108 -11.89 -11.24 -21.94
N GLN A 109 -12.72 -10.20 -22.04
CA GLN A 109 -12.60 -9.01 -21.20
C GLN A 109 -12.85 -9.37 -19.74
N ARG A 110 -11.83 -9.22 -18.89
CA ARG A 110 -11.93 -9.38 -17.43
C ARG A 110 -11.49 -8.06 -16.78
N GLY A 111 -12.25 -7.57 -15.80
CA GLY A 111 -11.92 -6.36 -15.04
C GLY A 111 -12.16 -5.01 -15.74
N ILE A 112 -12.70 -4.99 -16.97
CA ILE A 112 -13.09 -3.75 -17.70
C ILE A 112 -14.53 -3.31 -17.35
N GLY A 113 -15.34 -4.18 -16.75
CA GLY A 113 -16.75 -3.92 -16.43
C GLY A 113 -17.03 -2.84 -15.38
N HIS A 114 -16.01 -2.19 -14.81
CA HIS A 114 -16.17 -1.15 -13.78
C HIS A 114 -16.69 0.21 -14.28
N MET A 115 -17.03 0.36 -15.57
CA MET A 115 -17.57 1.62 -16.12
C MET A 115 -19.10 1.71 -16.16
N TYR A 116 -19.81 0.62 -15.91
CA TYR A 116 -21.27 0.61 -15.73
C TYR A 116 -21.56 0.08 -14.33
N ASP A 117 -22.62 0.60 -13.68
CA ASP A 117 -23.07 0.19 -12.35
C ASP A 117 -22.81 -1.29 -12.11
N THR A 118 -22.00 -1.60 -11.10
CA THR A 118 -21.70 -2.97 -10.68
C THR A 118 -23.02 -3.61 -10.28
N VAL A 119 -23.62 -4.34 -11.21
CA VAL A 119 -24.51 -5.43 -10.86
C VAL A 119 -23.63 -6.34 -10.02
N ASP A 120 -23.98 -6.54 -8.75
CA ASP A 120 -23.36 -7.57 -7.91
C ASP A 120 -23.60 -8.92 -8.59
N GLU A 121 -22.73 -9.28 -9.53
CA GLU A 121 -22.68 -10.62 -10.05
C GLU A 121 -22.23 -11.51 -8.89
N PRO A 122 -23.01 -12.53 -8.52
CA PRO A 122 -22.59 -13.46 -7.49
C PRO A 122 -21.30 -14.12 -7.95
N VAL A 123 -20.19 -13.80 -7.29
CA VAL A 123 -18.93 -14.51 -7.45
C VAL A 123 -19.17 -15.92 -6.92
N ASP A 124 -19.32 -16.87 -7.85
CA ASP A 124 -19.72 -18.26 -7.57
C ASP A 124 -18.79 -18.95 -6.57
N ASP A 125 -17.51 -18.55 -6.55
CA ASP A 125 -16.52 -19.01 -5.57
C ASP A 125 -15.46 -17.93 -5.28
N ASN A 126 -15.73 -17.07 -4.31
CA ASN A 126 -14.76 -16.07 -3.84
C ASN A 126 -13.51 -16.71 -3.20
N ALA A 127 -13.58 -17.99 -2.78
CA ALA A 127 -12.43 -18.71 -2.26
C ALA A 127 -11.50 -19.20 -3.37
N SER A 128 -12.01 -19.48 -4.58
CA SER A 128 -11.19 -19.79 -5.76
C SER A 128 -10.49 -18.54 -6.34
N TYR A 129 -11.03 -17.35 -6.07
CA TYR A 129 -10.45 -16.10 -6.52
C TYR A 129 -9.10 -15.86 -5.82
N SER A 130 -8.04 -15.65 -6.61
CA SER A 130 -6.64 -15.49 -6.15
C SER A 130 -5.86 -16.77 -5.85
N VAL A 131 -6.42 -17.98 -6.05
CA VAL A 131 -5.64 -19.22 -6.02
C VAL A 131 -4.61 -19.19 -7.15
N ASP A 132 -3.33 -19.34 -6.81
CA ASP A 132 -2.30 -19.67 -7.78
C ASP A 132 -2.38 -21.17 -8.12
N TRP A 133 -3.23 -21.53 -9.09
CA TRP A 133 -3.46 -22.92 -9.48
C TRP A 133 -2.17 -23.61 -9.96
N ASP A 134 -1.23 -22.87 -10.55
CA ASP A 134 0.06 -23.42 -10.97
C ASP A 134 0.92 -23.82 -9.75
N VAL A 135 0.87 -23.04 -8.67
CA VAL A 135 1.51 -23.39 -7.38
C VAL A 135 0.74 -24.51 -6.69
N ALA A 136 -0.59 -24.53 -6.80
CA ALA A 136 -1.41 -25.57 -6.21
C ALA A 136 -1.20 -26.94 -6.86
N ASP A 137 -0.92 -26.97 -8.16
CA ASP A 137 -0.64 -28.19 -8.92
C ASP A 137 0.84 -28.64 -8.79
N ASP A 138 1.76 -27.78 -8.32
CA ASP A 138 3.15 -28.18 -8.05
C ASP A 138 3.26 -28.98 -6.74
N SER A 139 3.41 -30.30 -6.88
CA SER A 139 3.49 -31.24 -5.75
C SER A 139 4.62 -30.92 -4.76
N ARG A 140 5.72 -30.30 -5.20
CA ARG A 140 6.85 -29.94 -4.33
C ARG A 140 6.52 -28.69 -3.51
N LEU A 141 5.90 -27.68 -4.11
CA LEU A 141 5.47 -26.48 -3.40
C LEU A 141 4.34 -26.81 -2.42
N MET A 142 3.38 -27.62 -2.84
CA MET A 142 2.31 -28.09 -1.95
C MET A 142 2.83 -28.94 -0.79
N ALA A 143 3.79 -29.83 -1.01
CA ALA A 143 4.41 -30.58 0.07
C ALA A 143 5.10 -29.66 1.10
N HIS A 144 5.77 -28.59 0.65
CA HIS A 144 6.36 -27.60 1.54
C HIS A 144 5.27 -26.82 2.31
N LEU A 145 4.21 -26.37 1.64
CA LEU A 145 3.12 -25.62 2.27
C LEU A 145 2.38 -26.46 3.33
N LEU A 146 2.11 -27.73 3.03
CA LEU A 146 1.50 -28.68 3.98
C LEU A 146 2.40 -28.96 5.18
N HIS A 147 3.73 -28.95 4.97
CA HIS A 147 4.69 -29.18 6.06
C HIS A 147 4.85 -27.96 6.98
N GLU A 148 4.93 -26.76 6.41
CA GLU A 148 5.18 -25.52 7.17
C GLU A 148 3.90 -24.88 7.72
N ASN A 149 2.74 -25.15 7.11
CA ASN A 149 1.45 -24.60 7.53
C ASN A 149 0.37 -25.70 7.64
N PRO A 150 0.56 -26.73 8.48
CA PRO A 150 -0.44 -27.79 8.66
C PRO A 150 -1.81 -27.25 9.10
N GLN A 151 -1.83 -26.20 9.92
CA GLN A 151 -3.04 -25.54 10.44
C GLN A 151 -3.92 -24.91 9.35
N ASP A 152 -3.37 -24.61 8.16
CA ASP A 152 -4.15 -24.01 7.08
C ASP A 152 -5.13 -25.00 6.44
N TRP A 153 -4.95 -26.31 6.71
CA TRP A 153 -5.66 -27.42 6.07
C TRP A 153 -6.45 -28.28 7.06
N GLU A 154 -6.48 -27.89 8.34
CA GLU A 154 -7.31 -28.53 9.36
C GLU A 154 -8.78 -28.08 9.21
N ASP A 155 -9.73 -29.00 9.44
CA ASP A 155 -11.18 -28.70 9.36
C ASP A 155 -11.62 -27.61 10.36
N GLU A 156 -10.82 -27.37 11.41
CA GLU A 156 -11.01 -26.33 12.42
C GLU A 156 -10.40 -24.97 12.04
N ASN A 157 -9.85 -24.83 10.81
CA ASN A 157 -9.26 -23.58 10.38
C ASN A 157 -10.32 -22.44 10.36
N PRO A 158 -10.20 -21.42 11.24
CA PRO A 158 -11.17 -20.33 11.33
C PRO A 158 -11.20 -19.44 10.08
N PHE A 159 -10.28 -19.66 9.13
CA PHE A 159 -10.13 -18.92 7.89
C PHE A 159 -10.75 -19.61 6.66
N HIS A 160 -11.44 -20.75 6.84
CA HIS A 160 -12.16 -21.43 5.74
C HIS A 160 -13.50 -20.78 5.36
N GLY A 161 -14.13 -20.02 6.25
CA GLY A 161 -15.38 -19.30 5.97
C GLY A 161 -15.15 -17.80 5.80
N GLN A 162 -15.76 -17.19 4.78
CA GLN A 162 -15.70 -15.74 4.59
C GLN A 162 -16.19 -15.04 5.86
N PRO A 163 -15.42 -14.09 6.43
CA PRO A 163 -15.85 -13.38 7.62
C PRO A 163 -17.13 -12.60 7.31
N ALA A 164 -18.06 -12.57 8.26
CA ALA A 164 -19.33 -11.85 8.13
C ALA A 164 -19.14 -10.34 7.89
N GLN A 165 -17.98 -9.80 8.23
CA GLN A 165 -17.56 -8.44 7.97
C GLN A 165 -16.10 -8.44 7.50
N LEU A 166 -15.84 -7.88 6.31
CA LEU A 166 -14.48 -7.62 5.82
C LEU A 166 -13.85 -6.47 6.63
N SER A 167 -12.52 -6.49 6.78
CA SER A 167 -11.82 -5.34 7.36
C SER A 167 -12.03 -4.11 6.48
N ASP A 168 -12.70 -3.11 7.01
CA ASP A 168 -12.68 -1.76 6.46
C ASP A 168 -11.72 -0.91 7.30
N VAL A 169 -10.79 -0.23 6.62
CA VAL A 169 -9.86 0.70 7.25
C VAL A 169 -10.13 2.06 6.62
N PRO A 170 -10.98 2.89 7.24
CA PRO A 170 -11.28 4.22 6.71
C PRO A 170 -10.00 5.06 6.71
N CYS A 171 -9.49 5.37 5.52
CA CYS A 171 -8.33 6.24 5.32
C CYS A 171 -8.79 7.69 5.22
N GLU A 172 -9.28 8.27 6.32
CA GLU A 172 -9.65 9.68 6.34
C GLU A 172 -8.39 10.57 6.37
N PRO A 173 -8.27 11.58 5.49
CA PRO A 173 -7.15 12.50 5.54
C PRO A 173 -7.20 13.32 6.85
N PRO A 174 -6.04 13.61 7.48
CA PRO A 174 -6.02 14.42 8.69
C PRO A 174 -6.57 15.82 8.39
N ASN A 175 -7.34 16.36 9.33
CA ASN A 175 -7.85 17.72 9.21
C ASN A 175 -6.70 18.73 9.27
N CYS A 176 -6.77 19.78 8.44
CA CYS A 176 -5.82 20.89 8.50
C CYS A 176 -5.97 21.66 9.82
N PRO A 177 -4.92 21.79 10.65
CA PRO A 177 -4.99 22.52 11.92
C PRO A 177 -4.90 24.04 11.74
N PHE A 178 -4.54 24.52 10.54
CA PHE A 178 -4.28 25.93 10.25
C PHE A 178 -5.37 26.58 9.39
N THR A 179 -5.50 27.89 9.53
CA THR A 179 -6.34 28.70 8.63
C THR A 179 -5.77 28.73 7.20
N PRO A 180 -6.59 28.95 6.16
CA PRO A 180 -6.10 29.02 4.78
C PRO A 180 -4.98 30.06 4.58
N ALA A 181 -5.05 31.20 5.27
CA ALA A 181 -4.03 32.25 5.20
C ALA A 181 -2.69 31.81 5.82
N GLN A 182 -2.72 31.01 6.88
CA GLN A 182 -1.51 30.44 7.48
C GLN A 182 -0.86 29.39 6.58
N VAL A 183 -1.67 28.56 5.90
CA VAL A 183 -1.16 27.58 4.93
C VAL A 183 -0.51 28.28 3.73
N GLU A 184 -1.15 29.32 3.19
CA GLU A 184 -0.56 30.10 2.09
C GLU A 184 0.76 30.76 2.52
N LEU A 185 0.82 31.28 3.74
CA LEU A 185 2.04 31.84 4.30
C LEU A 185 3.14 30.79 4.46
N LEU A 186 2.80 29.60 4.95
CA LEU A 186 3.71 28.46 5.07
C LEU A 186 4.30 28.12 3.70
N ASP A 187 3.46 27.88 2.70
CA ASP A 187 3.87 27.45 1.36
C ASP A 187 4.75 28.48 0.66
N ARG A 188 4.42 29.77 0.79
CA ARG A 188 5.24 30.85 0.24
C ARG A 188 6.60 30.91 0.94
N THR A 189 6.60 30.88 2.27
CA THR A 189 7.83 30.98 3.06
C THR A 189 8.77 29.80 2.78
N LEU A 190 8.22 28.59 2.60
CA LEU A 190 9.00 27.42 2.24
C LEU A 190 9.62 27.55 0.85
N ARG A 191 8.82 27.94 -0.16
CA ARG A 191 9.32 28.14 -1.53
C ARG A 191 10.45 29.18 -1.62
N ASP A 192 10.42 30.20 -0.78
CA ASP A 192 11.46 31.24 -0.76
C ASP A 192 12.77 30.77 -0.08
N ARG A 193 12.69 29.80 0.84
CA ARG A 193 13.83 29.40 1.69
C ARG A 193 14.52 28.12 1.25
N VAL A 194 13.75 27.16 0.74
CA VAL A 194 14.21 25.80 0.47
C VAL A 194 13.61 25.30 -0.85
N ASP A 195 14.38 24.47 -1.55
CA ASP A 195 13.90 23.82 -2.77
C ASP A 195 12.92 22.69 -2.41
N VAL A 196 11.63 23.02 -2.44
CA VAL A 196 10.52 22.09 -2.17
C VAL A 196 10.31 21.06 -3.29
N GLN A 197 10.87 21.29 -4.49
CA GLN A 197 10.71 20.38 -5.63
C GLN A 197 11.81 19.32 -5.71
N SER A 198 12.84 19.44 -4.88
CA SER A 198 13.96 18.51 -4.86
C SER A 198 13.51 17.09 -4.50
N ARG A 199 13.94 16.10 -5.30
CA ARG A 199 13.76 14.67 -4.99
C ARG A 199 14.82 14.13 -4.02
N ASN A 200 15.79 14.96 -3.63
CA ASN A 200 16.83 14.58 -2.68
C ASN A 200 16.25 14.50 -1.25
N MET A 201 16.45 13.37 -0.57
CA MET A 201 15.95 13.15 0.80
C MET A 201 16.56 14.12 1.82
N GLU A 202 17.80 14.57 1.63
CA GLU A 202 18.43 15.58 2.50
C GLU A 202 17.75 16.94 2.34
N MET A 203 17.38 17.31 1.11
CA MET A 203 16.61 18.53 0.86
C MET A 203 15.20 18.41 1.44
N ARG A 204 14.53 17.27 1.29
CA ARG A 204 13.22 17.00 1.93
C ARG A 204 13.29 17.09 3.45
N ARG A 205 14.40 16.65 4.07
CA ARG A 205 14.64 16.83 5.51
C ARG A 205 14.75 18.31 5.89
N LEU A 206 15.43 19.13 5.07
CA LEU A 206 15.47 20.58 5.29
C LEU A 206 14.09 21.23 5.14
N VAL A 207 13.31 20.82 4.15
CA VAL A 207 11.92 21.25 3.96
C VAL A 207 11.08 20.94 5.20
N TRP A 208 11.17 19.70 5.71
CA TRP A 208 10.48 19.31 6.95
C TRP A 208 10.86 20.22 8.12
N ARG A 209 12.16 20.43 8.35
CA ARG A 209 12.65 21.23 9.49
C ARG A 209 12.16 22.68 9.43
N GLU A 210 12.23 23.31 8.27
CA GLU A 210 11.73 24.69 8.10
C GLU A 210 10.21 24.75 8.29
N ALA A 211 9.48 23.81 7.69
CA ALA A 211 8.02 23.77 7.80
C ALA A 211 7.57 23.55 9.24
N PHE A 212 8.19 22.59 9.93
CA PHE A 212 7.91 22.28 11.32
C PHE A 212 8.17 23.48 12.23
N ASN A 213 9.26 24.22 12.00
CA ASN A 213 9.55 25.44 12.76
C ASN A 213 8.49 26.54 12.54
N ILE A 214 8.01 26.71 11.30
CA ILE A 214 6.94 27.67 10.97
C ILE A 214 5.63 27.26 11.66
N CYS A 215 5.26 25.98 11.59
CA CYS A 215 4.06 25.46 12.26
C CYS A 215 4.11 25.66 13.78
N ARG A 216 5.26 25.42 14.42
CA ARG A 216 5.43 25.69 15.86
C ARG A 216 5.29 27.16 16.20
N PHE A 217 5.73 28.07 15.32
CA PHE A 217 5.53 29.50 15.50
C PHE A 217 4.05 29.88 15.43
N PHE A 218 3.28 29.29 14.50
CA PHE A 218 1.82 29.50 14.46
C PHE A 218 1.12 29.01 15.72
N HIS A 219 1.53 27.88 16.29
CA HIS A 219 1.00 27.37 17.55
C HIS A 219 1.34 28.25 18.76
N GLN A 220 2.42 29.02 18.72
CA GLN A 220 2.77 29.97 19.79
C GLN A 220 2.00 31.30 19.71
N GLN A 221 1.36 31.59 18.57
CA GLN A 221 0.57 32.81 18.36
C GLN A 221 -0.93 32.62 18.57
N MET A 222 -1.40 31.37 18.72
CA MET A 222 -2.76 31.03 19.16
C MET A 222 -2.84 30.99 20.68
#